data_AF-A0A5U2LG65-F1
#
_entry.id   AF-A0A5U2LG65-F1
#
_cell.length_a   1.000
_cell.length_b   1.000
_cell.length_c   1.000
_cell.angle_alpha   90.00
_cell.angle_beta   90.00
_cell.angle_gamma   90.00
#
_symmetry.space_group_name_H-M   'P 1'
#
loop_
_entity.id
_entity.type
_entity.pdbx_description
1 polymer ?
#
loop_
_entity_poly.entity_id
_entity_poly.type
_entity_poly.pdbx_seq_one_letter_code
_entity_poly.pdbx_strand_id
1 'polypeptide(L)'
;MSDAAKKITVNRVLLLLVVLTLLAVALPFINYAPNRLVSGEGRQLWEIWPATIWMLTGAGCALFTLCFVPGKRGSVLTLMMAQTLFIVMLWGVGRAATQLAQEGSPLARTSLGSGLWLGLGLMLLACSDAIRRITVGPLWRWLLHAQIVIVPLALLFSGTFDNLSLLKEYTNRQDVFDAALVQHLMLLAGTVLPALAVGL
;
A
#
# COMPACT_ATOMS: atom_id res chain seq x y z
N MET A 1 -35.60 -23.05 -23.14
CA MET A 1 -34.89 -21.78 -22.86
C MET A 1 -35.08 -21.47 -21.39
N SER A 2 -34.25 -22.03 -20.49
CA SER A 2 -34.41 -21.79 -19.05
C SER A 2 -33.42 -20.72 -18.60
N ASP A 3 -33.98 -19.59 -18.18
CA ASP A 3 -33.29 -18.54 -17.44
C ASP A 3 -32.62 -19.12 -16.19
N ALA A 4 -31.36 -19.48 -16.32
CA ALA A 4 -30.48 -19.65 -15.19
C ALA A 4 -30.18 -18.24 -14.68
N ALA A 5 -31.05 -17.74 -13.79
CA ALA A 5 -30.77 -16.57 -12.98
C ALA A 5 -29.46 -16.83 -12.22
N LYS A 6 -28.36 -16.39 -12.79
CA LYS A 6 -27.01 -16.48 -12.22
C LYS A 6 -27.06 -15.70 -10.92
N LYS A 7 -27.24 -16.39 -9.79
CA LYS A 7 -27.26 -15.78 -8.45
C LYS A 7 -26.05 -14.86 -8.35
N ILE A 8 -26.30 -13.56 -8.27
CA ILE A 8 -25.26 -12.55 -8.12
C ILE A 8 -24.70 -12.74 -6.71
N THR A 9 -23.51 -13.34 -6.60
CA THR A 9 -22.81 -13.45 -5.33
C THR A 9 -21.90 -12.24 -5.17
N VAL A 10 -22.23 -11.36 -4.23
CA VAL A 10 -21.46 -10.15 -3.94
C VAL A 10 -20.33 -10.46 -2.95
N ASN A 11 -19.10 -10.04 -3.26
CA ASN A 11 -18.00 -10.07 -2.30
C ASN A 11 -18.16 -8.91 -1.29
N ARG A 12 -18.81 -9.21 -0.15
CA ARG A 12 -19.08 -8.24 0.92
C ARG A 12 -17.81 -7.65 1.54
N VAL A 13 -16.73 -8.43 1.62
CA VAL A 13 -15.45 -7.97 2.18
C VAL A 13 -14.83 -6.95 1.23
N LEU A 14 -14.74 -7.27 -0.07
CA LEU A 14 -14.24 -6.32 -1.05
C LEU A 14 -15.11 -5.06 -1.11
N LEU A 15 -16.44 -5.19 -1.05
CA LEU A 15 -17.34 -4.05 -1.04
C LEU A 15 -17.07 -3.10 0.14
N LEU A 16 -16.88 -3.64 1.34
CA LEU A 16 -16.48 -2.85 2.51
C LEU A 16 -15.16 -2.13 2.27
N LEU A 17 -14.15 -2.85 1.75
CA LEU A 17 -12.84 -2.26 1.47
C LEU A 17 -12.91 -1.16 0.41
N VAL A 18 -13.77 -1.31 -0.61
CA VAL A 18 -14.02 -0.27 -1.61
C VAL A 18 -14.63 0.97 -0.98
N VAL A 19 -15.65 0.81 -0.14
CA VAL A 19 -16.27 1.95 0.58
C VAL A 19 -15.24 2.65 1.47
N LEU A 20 -14.45 1.91 2.24
CA LEU A 20 -13.38 2.48 3.06
C LEU A 20 -12.31 3.18 2.22
N THR A 21 -11.99 2.66 1.04
CA THR A 21 -11.03 3.27 0.12
C THR A 21 -11.58 4.60 -0.41
N LEU A 22 -12.87 4.67 -0.77
CA LEU A 22 -13.52 5.92 -1.19
C LEU A 22 -13.51 6.97 -0.08
N LEU A 23 -13.72 6.57 1.18
CA LEU A 23 -13.59 7.47 2.32
C LEU A 23 -12.14 7.93 2.54
N ALA A 24 -11.16 7.03 2.33
CA ALA A 24 -9.75 7.34 2.44
C ALA A 24 -9.27 8.37 1.41
N VAL A 25 -9.94 8.50 0.26
CA VAL A 25 -9.65 9.54 -0.75
C VAL A 25 -9.81 10.94 -0.17
N ALA A 26 -10.67 11.15 0.83
CA ALA A 26 -10.83 12.45 1.48
C ALA A 26 -9.64 12.84 2.38
N LEU A 27 -8.73 11.91 2.70
CA LEU A 27 -7.57 12.14 3.55
C LEU A 27 -6.34 12.55 2.72
N PRO A 28 -5.40 13.33 3.29
CA PRO A 28 -4.23 13.81 2.56
C PRO A 28 -3.35 12.65 2.07
N PHE A 29 -2.89 12.76 0.82
CA PHE A 29 -2.00 11.77 0.19
C PHE A 29 -0.56 11.94 0.66
N ILE A 30 -0.08 13.18 0.75
CA ILE A 30 1.24 13.54 1.28
C ILE A 30 1.11 14.71 2.25
N ASN A 31 2.09 14.86 3.14
CA ASN A 31 2.25 16.05 3.94
C ASN A 31 3.55 16.75 3.51
N TYR A 32 3.44 18.02 3.14
CA TYR A 32 4.58 18.83 2.69
C TYR A 32 4.86 19.95 3.68
N ALA A 33 6.08 19.98 4.21
CA ALA A 33 6.59 21.05 5.06
C ALA A 33 7.78 21.74 4.37
N PRO A 34 7.75 23.07 4.15
CA PRO A 34 8.86 23.78 3.51
C PRO A 34 10.20 23.70 4.25
N ASN A 35 10.17 23.53 5.58
CA ASN A 35 11.35 23.34 6.42
C ASN A 35 10.97 22.66 7.75
N ARG A 36 11.92 22.47 8.66
CA ARG A 36 11.68 21.83 9.98
C ARG A 36 10.89 22.69 10.98
N LEU A 37 10.67 23.98 10.69
CA LEU A 37 10.01 24.94 11.59
C LEU A 37 8.52 25.12 11.26
N VAL A 38 8.16 24.89 10.00
CA VAL A 38 6.79 25.03 9.51
C VAL A 38 6.09 23.67 9.55
N SER A 39 4.90 23.63 10.14
CA SER A 39 4.05 22.45 10.14
C SER A 39 3.73 22.00 8.72
N GLY A 40 3.72 20.69 8.50
CA GLY A 40 3.40 20.15 7.19
C GLY A 40 1.93 20.34 6.85
N GLU A 41 1.65 20.78 5.62
CA GLU A 41 0.30 20.83 5.07
C GLU A 41 0.00 19.54 4.31
N GLY A 42 -1.15 18.94 4.60
CA GLY A 42 -1.64 17.78 3.88
C GLY A 42 -2.11 18.19 2.49
N ARG A 43 -1.52 17.60 1.44
CA ARG A 43 -1.92 17.80 0.05
C ARG A 43 -2.55 16.56 -0.53
N GLN A 44 -3.55 16.79 -1.37
CA GLN A 44 -4.27 15.75 -2.08
C GLN A 44 -3.55 15.33 -3.36
N LEU A 45 -3.81 14.13 -3.84
CA LEU A 45 -3.15 13.61 -5.05
C LEU A 45 -3.50 14.47 -6.29
N TRP A 46 -4.75 14.93 -6.37
CA TRP A 46 -5.23 15.75 -7.49
C TRP A 46 -4.76 17.21 -7.45
N GLU A 47 -4.27 17.69 -6.31
CA GLU A 47 -3.62 19.01 -6.22
C GLU A 47 -2.23 18.98 -6.85
N ILE A 48 -1.57 17.82 -6.81
CA ILE A 48 -0.25 17.61 -7.42
C ILE A 48 -0.43 17.30 -8.92
N TRP A 49 -1.32 16.37 -9.24
CA TRP A 49 -1.60 15.95 -10.61
C TRP A 49 -3.11 15.90 -10.87
N PRO A 50 -3.72 16.95 -11.46
CA PRO A 50 -5.17 17.01 -11.67
C PRO A 50 -5.76 15.80 -12.42
N ALA A 51 -5.00 15.22 -13.34
CA ALA A 51 -5.42 14.04 -14.12
C ALA A 51 -5.65 12.77 -13.26
N THR A 52 -5.12 12.70 -12.03
CA THR A 52 -5.29 11.53 -11.16
C THR A 52 -6.74 11.33 -10.70
N ILE A 53 -7.61 12.34 -10.78
CA ILE A 53 -9.04 12.18 -10.50
C ILE A 53 -9.66 11.09 -11.40
N TRP A 54 -9.32 11.09 -12.68
CA TRP A 54 -9.81 10.09 -13.63
C TRP A 54 -9.26 8.69 -13.33
N MET A 55 -7.98 8.61 -12.94
CA MET A 55 -7.34 7.37 -12.53
C MET A 55 -8.01 6.79 -11.27
N LEU A 56 -8.25 7.61 -10.25
CA LEU A 56 -8.92 7.20 -9.01
C LEU A 56 -10.37 6.77 -9.28
N THR A 57 -11.08 7.51 -10.12
CA THR A 57 -12.46 7.17 -10.52
C THR A 57 -12.48 5.83 -11.26
N GLY A 58 -11.59 5.63 -12.24
CA GLY A 58 -11.46 4.38 -12.98
C GLY A 58 -11.10 3.21 -12.07
N ALA A 59 -10.16 3.42 -11.15
CA ALA A 59 -9.76 2.41 -10.17
C ALA A 59 -10.90 2.03 -9.21
N GLY A 60 -11.65 3.02 -8.71
CA GLY A 60 -12.83 2.82 -7.86
C GLY A 60 -13.92 2.04 -8.59
N CYS A 61 -14.24 2.43 -9.82
CA CYS A 61 -15.19 1.71 -10.67
C CYS A 61 -14.74 0.27 -10.95
N ALA A 62 -13.47 0.05 -11.28
CA ALA A 62 -12.91 -1.27 -11.50
C ALA A 62 -13.01 -2.15 -10.25
N LEU A 63 -12.61 -1.67 -9.07
CA LEU A 63 -12.76 -2.42 -7.82
C LEU A 63 -14.23 -2.69 -7.48
N PHE A 64 -15.12 -1.72 -7.71
CA PHE A 64 -16.56 -1.88 -7.48
C PHE A 64 -17.18 -2.94 -8.38
N THR A 65 -16.85 -2.95 -9.68
CA THR A 65 -17.32 -3.99 -10.61
C THR A 65 -16.81 -5.38 -10.21
N LEU A 66 -15.58 -5.50 -9.71
CA LEU A 66 -15.01 -6.75 -9.23
C LEU A 66 -15.76 -7.33 -8.02
N CYS A 67 -16.49 -6.52 -7.24
CA CYS A 67 -17.35 -7.01 -6.15
C CYS A 67 -18.43 -7.99 -6.62
N PHE A 68 -18.81 -7.92 -7.90
CA PHE A 68 -19.88 -8.74 -8.49
C PHE A 68 -19.35 -9.92 -9.32
N VAL A 69 -18.03 -10.05 -9.48
CA VAL A 69 -17.42 -11.14 -10.26
C VAL A 69 -17.25 -12.37 -9.36
N PRO A 70 -18.00 -13.45 -9.60
CA PRO A 70 -17.98 -14.61 -8.72
C PRO A 70 -16.75 -15.49 -8.93
N GLY A 71 -16.39 -16.23 -7.88
CA GLY A 71 -15.43 -17.34 -7.93
C GLY A 71 -13.96 -16.91 -8.01
N LYS A 72 -13.10 -17.89 -8.27
CA LYS A 72 -11.63 -17.74 -8.25
C LYS A 72 -11.13 -16.68 -9.23
N ARG A 73 -11.77 -16.53 -10.40
CA ARG A 73 -11.41 -15.52 -11.40
C ARG A 73 -11.58 -14.10 -10.85
N GLY A 74 -12.69 -13.82 -10.18
CA GLY A 74 -12.92 -12.52 -9.54
C GLY A 74 -11.84 -12.20 -8.51
N SER A 75 -11.49 -13.16 -7.64
CA SER A 75 -10.44 -12.98 -6.65
C SER A 75 -9.06 -12.75 -7.28
N VAL A 76 -8.71 -13.47 -8.35
CA VAL A 76 -7.43 -13.25 -9.06
C VAL A 76 -7.38 -11.83 -9.65
N LEU A 77 -8.45 -11.36 -10.27
CA LEU A 77 -8.53 -9.99 -10.80
C LEU A 77 -8.47 -8.96 -9.67
N THR A 78 -9.13 -9.20 -8.53
CA THR A 78 -9.02 -8.36 -7.34
C THR A 78 -7.58 -8.27 -6.84
N LEU A 79 -6.86 -9.40 -6.76
CA LEU A 79 -5.46 -9.42 -6.36
C LEU A 79 -4.59 -8.60 -7.31
N MET A 80 -4.72 -8.82 -8.62
CA MET A 80 -3.96 -8.05 -9.62
C MET A 80 -4.24 -6.56 -9.53
N MET A 81 -5.51 -6.18 -9.41
CA MET A 81 -5.91 -4.77 -9.32
C MET A 81 -5.40 -4.12 -8.03
N ALA A 82 -5.64 -4.75 -6.87
CA ALA A 82 -5.22 -4.22 -5.57
C ALA A 82 -3.69 -4.11 -5.47
N GLN A 83 -2.95 -5.11 -5.97
CA GLN A 83 -1.49 -5.07 -6.00
C GLN A 83 -0.98 -3.98 -6.95
N THR A 84 -1.60 -3.80 -8.12
CA THR A 84 -1.24 -2.73 -9.04
C THR A 84 -1.46 -1.36 -8.40
N LEU A 85 -2.60 -1.14 -7.76
CA LEU A 85 -2.89 0.10 -7.04
C LEU A 85 -1.90 0.34 -5.89
N PHE A 86 -1.58 -0.68 -5.11
CA PHE A 86 -0.58 -0.61 -4.07
C PHE A 86 0.80 -0.15 -4.61
N ILE A 87 1.25 -0.75 -5.72
CA ILE A 87 2.51 -0.37 -6.38
C ILE A 87 2.45 1.06 -6.92
N VAL A 88 1.35 1.44 -7.60
CA VAL A 88 1.18 2.78 -8.16
C VAL A 88 1.15 3.84 -7.06
N MET A 89 0.54 3.57 -5.91
CA MET A 89 0.54 4.47 -4.76
C MET A 89 1.96 4.68 -4.20
N LEU A 90 2.73 3.60 -4.04
CA LEU A 90 4.13 3.67 -3.62
C LEU A 90 4.99 4.45 -4.62
N TRP A 91 4.92 4.10 -5.89
CA TRP A 91 5.66 4.80 -6.93
C TRP A 91 5.26 6.29 -7.02
N GLY A 92 3.96 6.56 -6.93
CA GLY A 92 3.39 7.91 -6.97
C GLY A 92 3.88 8.79 -5.83
N VAL A 93 4.00 8.27 -4.60
CA VAL A 93 4.52 9.06 -3.48
C VAL A 93 6.01 9.38 -3.63
N GLY A 94 6.82 8.46 -4.15
CA GLY A 94 8.24 8.73 -4.42
C GLY A 94 8.43 9.77 -5.53
N ARG A 95 7.61 9.71 -6.58
CA ARG A 95 7.56 10.72 -7.65
C ARG A 95 7.11 12.08 -7.11
N ALA A 96 6.06 12.13 -6.32
CA ALA A 96 5.56 13.36 -5.71
C ALA A 96 6.62 13.99 -4.80
N ALA A 97 7.32 13.19 -3.99
CA ALA A 97 8.40 13.66 -3.14
C ALA A 97 9.58 14.22 -3.95
N THR A 98 9.96 13.57 -5.05
CA THR A 98 11.04 14.03 -5.93
C THR A 98 10.67 15.33 -6.65
N GLN A 99 9.45 15.44 -7.17
CA GLN A 99 8.97 16.66 -7.81
C GLN A 99 8.91 17.84 -6.83
N LEU A 100 8.35 17.64 -5.64
CA LEU A 100 8.28 18.68 -4.61
C LEU A 100 9.66 19.07 -4.07
N ALA A 101 10.62 18.15 -4.07
CA ALA A 101 12.01 18.47 -3.70
C ALA A 101 12.72 19.31 -4.78
N GLN A 102 12.36 19.14 -6.06
CA GLN A 102 12.92 19.92 -7.18
C GLN A 102 12.31 21.32 -7.27
N GLU A 103 10.99 21.44 -7.03
CA GLU A 103 10.27 22.72 -7.06
C GLU A 103 10.46 23.53 -5.76
N GLY A 104 10.74 22.86 -4.65
CA GLY A 104 10.89 23.44 -3.33
C GLY A 104 12.34 23.75 -2.92
N SER A 105 12.52 24.03 -1.63
CA SER A 105 13.85 24.18 -1.03
C SER A 105 14.50 22.81 -0.77
N PRO A 106 15.85 22.68 -0.79
CA PRO A 106 16.55 21.46 -0.37
C PRO A 106 16.18 20.99 1.05
N LEU A 107 15.73 21.92 1.90
CA LEU A 107 15.29 21.67 3.27
C LEU A 107 13.82 21.21 3.40
N ALA A 108 13.09 21.13 2.28
CA ALA A 108 11.70 20.70 2.27
C ALA A 108 11.57 19.24 2.71
N ARG A 109 10.58 19.01 3.56
CA ARG A 109 10.24 17.71 4.14
C ARG A 109 8.93 17.23 3.55
N THR A 110 9.00 16.21 2.71
CA THR A 110 7.83 15.47 2.25
C THR A 110 7.69 14.21 3.10
N SER A 111 6.53 14.04 3.73
CA SER A 111 6.18 12.84 4.48
C SER A 111 4.88 12.22 3.96
N LEU A 112 4.66 10.97 4.33
CA LEU A 112 3.51 10.19 3.89
C LEU A 112 2.24 10.72 4.56
N GLY A 113 1.19 10.96 3.77
CA GLY A 113 -0.12 11.38 4.27
C GLY A 113 -0.91 10.23 4.89
N SER A 114 -1.92 10.55 5.70
CA SER A 114 -2.77 9.54 6.34
C SER A 114 -3.62 8.77 5.32
N GLY A 115 -4.05 9.41 4.22
CA GLY A 115 -4.78 8.77 3.14
C GLY A 115 -3.94 7.74 2.40
N LEU A 116 -2.65 8.02 2.18
CA LEU A 116 -1.72 7.04 1.62
C LEU A 116 -1.54 5.85 2.55
N TRP A 117 -1.26 6.07 3.84
CA TRP A 117 -1.11 4.98 4.81
C TRP A 117 -2.34 4.07 4.88
N LEU A 118 -3.53 4.69 4.98
CA LEU A 118 -4.78 3.96 5.01
C LEU A 118 -5.02 3.21 3.69
N GLY A 119 -4.80 3.87 2.55
CA GLY A 119 -4.95 3.26 1.23
C GLY A 119 -4.02 2.07 1.01
N LEU A 120 -2.74 2.18 1.38
CA LEU A 120 -1.79 1.07 1.34
C LEU A 120 -2.28 -0.10 2.20
N GLY A 121 -2.74 0.16 3.42
CA GLY A 121 -3.32 -0.85 4.30
C GLY A 121 -4.56 -1.53 3.70
N LEU A 122 -5.48 -0.76 3.12
CA LEU A 122 -6.69 -1.27 2.48
C LEU A 122 -6.37 -2.14 1.26
N MET A 123 -5.41 -1.73 0.43
CA MET A 123 -4.97 -2.54 -0.72
C MET A 123 -4.31 -3.85 -0.26
N LEU A 124 -3.49 -3.82 0.79
CA LEU A 124 -2.89 -5.03 1.37
C LEU A 124 -3.95 -5.97 1.96
N LEU A 125 -4.99 -5.43 2.62
CA LEU A 125 -6.13 -6.21 3.09
C LEU A 125 -6.92 -6.82 1.93
N ALA A 126 -7.13 -6.08 0.83
CA ALA A 126 -7.79 -6.59 -0.37
C ALA A 126 -6.97 -7.72 -1.02
N CYS A 127 -5.65 -7.56 -1.11
CA CYS A 127 -4.74 -8.62 -1.54
C CYS A 127 -4.84 -9.86 -0.64
N SER A 128 -4.85 -9.67 0.69
CA SER A 128 -4.93 -10.76 1.66
C SER A 128 -6.25 -11.54 1.57
N ASP A 129 -7.38 -10.85 1.49
CA ASP A 129 -8.69 -11.47 1.28
C ASP A 129 -8.74 -12.24 -0.06
N ALA A 130 -8.21 -11.64 -1.13
CA ALA A 130 -8.14 -12.29 -2.44
C ALA A 130 -7.27 -13.55 -2.43
N ILE A 131 -6.06 -13.49 -1.85
CA ILE A 131 -5.16 -14.64 -1.73
C ILE A 131 -5.85 -15.78 -0.97
N ARG A 132 -6.49 -15.48 0.17
CA ARG A 132 -7.22 -16.47 0.97
C ARG A 132 -8.32 -17.17 0.18
N ARG A 133 -8.95 -16.50 -0.79
CA ARG A 133 -9.98 -17.08 -1.67
C ARG A 133 -9.44 -17.90 -2.84
N ILE A 134 -8.18 -17.66 -3.25
CA ILE A 134 -7.55 -18.32 -4.41
C ILE A 134 -6.79 -19.58 -3.99
N THR A 135 -6.19 -19.58 -2.78
CA THR A 135 -5.30 -20.64 -2.31
C THR A 135 -6.00 -21.61 -1.37
N VAL A 136 -5.79 -22.91 -1.60
CA VAL A 136 -6.26 -23.99 -0.72
C VAL A 136 -5.15 -24.47 0.24
N GLY A 137 -3.89 -24.40 -0.20
CA GLY A 137 -2.73 -24.86 0.58
C GLY A 137 -1.91 -23.73 1.22
N PRO A 138 -1.29 -23.96 2.40
CA PRO A 138 -0.54 -22.96 3.14
C PRO A 138 0.70 -22.44 2.39
N LEU A 139 1.40 -23.30 1.63
CA LEU A 139 2.59 -22.93 0.87
C LEU A 139 2.28 -21.86 -0.19
N TRP A 140 1.23 -22.08 -0.99
CA TRP A 140 0.81 -21.12 -2.02
C TRP A 140 0.33 -19.80 -1.43
N ARG A 141 -0.34 -19.86 -0.26
CA ARG A 141 -0.74 -18.66 0.47
C ARG A 141 0.49 -17.83 0.86
N TRP A 142 1.51 -18.49 1.41
CA TRP A 142 2.76 -17.84 1.81
C TRP A 142 3.49 -17.22 0.61
N LEU A 143 3.65 -17.97 -0.49
CA LEU A 143 4.31 -17.48 -1.71
C LEU A 143 3.60 -16.25 -2.30
N LEU A 144 2.27 -16.24 -2.36
CA LEU A 144 1.51 -15.11 -2.88
C LEU A 144 1.56 -13.87 -1.97
N HIS A 145 1.74 -14.04 -0.66
CA HIS A 145 2.04 -12.91 0.22
C HIS A 145 3.48 -12.42 0.05
N ALA A 146 4.44 -13.35 -0.04
CA ALA A 146 5.85 -13.03 -0.22
C ALA A 146 6.10 -12.24 -1.51
N GLN A 147 5.39 -12.52 -2.61
CA GLN A 147 5.59 -11.77 -3.85
C GLN A 147 5.15 -10.30 -3.78
N ILE A 148 4.26 -9.93 -2.85
CA ILE A 148 3.78 -8.54 -2.71
C ILE A 148 4.92 -7.59 -2.37
N VAL A 149 5.92 -8.05 -1.60
CA VAL A 149 7.02 -7.19 -1.14
C VAL A 149 8.12 -6.99 -2.19
N ILE A 150 8.14 -7.78 -3.26
CA ILE A 150 9.21 -7.74 -4.28
C ILE A 150 9.30 -6.37 -4.95
N VAL A 151 8.17 -5.85 -5.43
CA VAL A 151 8.15 -4.55 -6.13
C VAL A 151 8.43 -3.37 -5.20
N PRO A 152 7.84 -3.27 -3.98
CA PRO A 152 8.24 -2.28 -3.00
C PRO A 152 9.74 -2.27 -2.69
N LEU A 153 10.36 -3.44 -2.56
CA LEU A 153 11.80 -3.55 -2.34
C LEU A 153 12.58 -3.06 -3.57
N ALA A 154 12.16 -3.42 -4.79
CA ALA A 154 12.78 -2.91 -6.00
C ALA A 154 12.69 -1.37 -6.12
N LEU A 155 11.55 -0.78 -5.72
CA LEU A 155 11.38 0.68 -5.66
C LEU A 155 12.26 1.33 -4.59
N LEU A 156 12.44 0.66 -3.45
CA LEU A 156 13.32 1.12 -2.38
C LEU A 156 14.79 1.13 -2.83
N PHE A 157 15.27 0.03 -3.41
CA PHE A 157 16.65 -0.08 -3.89
C PHE A 157 16.95 0.77 -5.12
N SER A 158 15.93 1.19 -5.87
CA SER A 158 16.12 2.10 -7.02
C SER A 158 16.26 3.58 -6.61
N GLY A 159 16.15 3.90 -5.32
CA GLY A 159 16.23 5.27 -4.81
C GLY A 159 14.96 6.09 -5.03
N THR A 160 13.83 5.44 -5.38
CA THR A 160 12.55 6.14 -5.62
C THR A 160 12.07 6.94 -4.40
N PHE A 161 12.51 6.54 -3.21
CA PHE A 161 12.10 7.10 -1.92
C PHE A 161 13.13 8.04 -1.29
N ASP A 162 14.27 8.31 -1.94
CA ASP A 162 15.39 9.06 -1.36
C ASP A 162 15.02 10.49 -0.95
N ASN A 163 14.07 11.09 -1.67
CA ASN A 163 13.58 12.44 -1.38
C ASN A 163 12.55 12.48 -0.24
N LEU A 164 12.06 11.33 0.24
CA LEU A 164 11.18 11.28 1.40
C LEU A 164 11.96 11.61 2.68
N SER A 165 11.31 12.37 3.57
CA SER A 165 11.90 12.76 4.85
C SER A 165 12.35 11.56 5.69
N LEU A 166 11.66 10.43 5.57
CA LEU A 166 11.98 9.20 6.28
C LEU A 166 13.34 8.65 5.84
N LEU A 167 13.58 8.55 4.52
CA LEU A 167 14.81 7.98 4.00
C LEU A 167 15.99 8.94 4.16
N LYS A 168 15.75 10.26 4.05
CA LYS A 168 16.76 11.28 4.41
C LYS A 168 17.24 11.15 5.86
N GLU A 169 16.32 10.94 6.80
CA GLU A 169 16.68 10.78 8.22
C GLU A 169 17.36 9.43 8.48
N TYR A 170 16.95 8.36 7.77
CA TYR A 170 17.65 7.07 7.80
C TYR A 170 19.11 7.21 7.35
N THR A 171 19.37 7.81 6.19
CA THR A 171 20.74 8.00 5.68
C THR A 171 21.60 8.83 6.64
N ASN A 172 21.02 9.81 7.34
CA ASN A 172 21.75 10.61 8.33
C ASN A 172 22.04 9.87 9.64
N ARG A 173 21.30 8.81 9.97
CA ARG A 173 21.38 8.09 11.26
C ARG A 173 21.47 6.57 11.09
N GLN A 174 22.05 6.13 9.98
CA GLN A 174 21.98 4.74 9.55
C GLN A 174 22.54 3.78 10.61
N ASP A 175 23.71 4.08 11.17
CA ASP A 175 24.38 3.21 12.17
C ASP A 175 23.48 2.92 13.39
N VAL A 176 22.75 3.93 13.86
CA VAL A 176 21.85 3.80 15.02
C VAL A 176 20.61 2.98 14.66
N PHE A 177 20.03 3.22 13.48
CA PHE A 177 18.88 2.46 12.99
C PHE A 177 19.24 0.99 12.77
N ASP A 178 20.37 0.71 12.13
CA ASP A 178 20.82 -0.64 11.82
C ASP A 178 21.14 -1.41 13.11
N ALA A 179 21.81 -0.79 14.07
CA ALA A 179 22.05 -1.39 15.39
C ALA A 179 20.73 -1.71 16.12
N ALA A 180 19.78 -0.78 16.12
CA ALA A 180 18.47 -0.98 16.74
C ALA A 180 17.65 -2.08 16.04
N LEU A 181 17.73 -2.17 14.70
CA LEU A 181 17.04 -3.18 13.91
C LEU A 181 17.60 -4.57 14.19
N VAL A 182 18.93 -4.72 14.24
CA VAL A 182 19.59 -5.98 14.61
C VAL A 182 19.15 -6.41 16.01
N GLN A 183 19.12 -5.49 16.97
CA GLN A 183 18.67 -5.78 18.33
C GLN A 183 17.20 -6.27 18.36
N HIS A 184 16.30 -5.61 17.63
CA HIS A 184 14.91 -6.03 17.54
C HIS A 184 14.76 -7.42 16.90
N LEU A 185 15.51 -7.70 15.84
CA LEU A 185 15.49 -9.02 15.19
C LEU A 185 16.00 -10.12 16.12
N MET A 186 17.05 -9.85 16.92
CA MET A 186 17.54 -10.78 17.94
C MET A 186 16.48 -11.07 19.01
N LEU A 187 15.80 -10.04 19.53
CA LEU A 187 14.75 -10.20 20.53
C LEU A 187 13.52 -10.93 19.96
N LEU A 188 13.13 -10.61 18.72
CA LEU A 188 12.03 -11.28 18.02
C LEU A 188 12.34 -12.76 17.81
N ALA A 189 13.53 -13.09 17.30
CA ALA A 189 13.95 -14.49 17.12
C ALA A 189 14.01 -15.23 18.47
N GLY A 190 14.55 -14.58 19.51
CA GLY A 190 14.66 -15.13 20.85
C GLY A 190 13.32 -15.40 21.54
N THR A 191 12.22 -14.78 21.10
CA THR A 191 10.87 -15.00 21.66
C THR A 191 10.02 -15.93 20.77
N VAL A 192 10.10 -15.78 19.45
CA VAL A 192 9.28 -16.55 18.49
C VAL A 192 9.74 -18.00 18.36
N LEU A 193 11.05 -18.25 18.29
CA LEU A 193 11.56 -19.61 18.12
C LEU A 193 11.21 -20.53 19.31
N PRO A 194 11.38 -20.12 20.58
CA PRO A 194 10.94 -20.92 21.71
C PRO A 194 9.41 -21.11 21.75
N ALA A 195 8.64 -20.06 21.45
CA ALA A 195 7.18 -20.15 21.42
C ALA A 195 6.69 -21.17 20.36
N LEU A 196 7.31 -21.20 19.18
CA LEU A 196 7.01 -22.19 18.15
C LEU A 196 7.41 -23.61 18.58
N ALA A 197 8.57 -23.77 19.24
CA ALA A 197 9.02 -25.07 19.71
C ALA A 197 8.11 -25.68 20.79
N VAL A 198 7.46 -24.84 21.61
CA VAL A 198 6.47 -25.28 22.62
C VAL A 198 5.08 -25.48 22.01
N GLY A 199 4.73 -24.75 20.95
CA GLY A 199 3.40 -24.78 20.35
C GLY A 199 3.17 -25.80 19.23
N LEU A 200 4.22 -26.44 18.71
CA LEU A 200 4.19 -27.55 17.74
C LEU A 200 4.01 -28.89 18.44
#